data_AF-K7USC1-F1
#
_entry.id   AF-K7USC1-F1
#
_cell.length_a   1.000
_cell.length_b   1.000
_cell.length_c   1.000
_cell.angle_alpha   90.00
_cell.angle_beta   90.00
_cell.angle_gamma   90.00
#
_symmetry.space_group_name_H-M   'P 1'
#
loop_
_entity.id
_entity.type
_entity.pdbx_description
1 polymer ?
#
loop_
_entity_poly.entity_id
_entity_poly.type
_entity_poly.pdbx_seq_one_letter_code
_entity_poly.pdbx_strand_id
1 'polypeptide(L)'
;MWEMAKLWMKGYKVIILDIPLLFETKIDRWTNPVTVVWVNPETQIQRLMSRDGCSEEQAQNRVNAQLALDWKRSEADIVINNSGSLDDTRLQFQDVLRKVSEPLTWKERLRSRDGLISVVVCTAVGVLLARKNLL
;
A
#
# COMPACT_ATOMS: atom_id res chain seq x y z
N MET A 1 8.50 -1.20 10.79
CA MET A 1 9.33 -0.14 10.16
C MET A 1 10.70 -0.64 9.72
N TRP A 2 11.47 -1.32 10.57
CA TRP A 2 12.82 -1.79 10.20
C TRP A 2 12.86 -2.72 8.97
N GLU A 3 11.96 -3.71 8.87
CA GLU A 3 11.90 -4.59 7.71
C GLU A 3 11.61 -3.83 6.40
N MET A 4 10.77 -2.79 6.45
CA MET A 4 10.53 -1.92 5.29
C MET A 4 11.80 -1.21 4.85
N ALA A 5 12.54 -0.63 5.80
CA ALA A 5 13.81 0.04 5.51
C ALA A 5 14.83 -0.93 4.88
N LYS A 6 14.88 -2.17 5.39
CA LYS A 6 15.75 -3.23 4.84
C LYS A 6 15.38 -3.61 3.40
N LEU A 7 14.10 -3.78 3.09
CA LEU A 7 13.64 -4.07 1.73
C LEU A 7 13.91 -2.89 0.79
N TRP A 8 13.66 -1.66 1.26
CA TRP A 8 13.98 -0.44 0.52
C TRP A 8 15.48 -0.32 0.22
N MET A 9 16.34 -0.59 1.20
CA MET A 9 17.81 -0.64 1.03
C MET A 9 18.22 -1.68 -0.03
N LYS A 10 17.60 -2.86 -0.02
CA LYS A 10 17.81 -3.91 -1.03
C LYS A 10 17.34 -3.54 -2.44
N GLY A 11 16.59 -2.46 -2.60
CA GLY A 11 16.14 -1.96 -3.90
C GLY A 11 14.87 -2.61 -4.43
N TYR A 12 14.05 -3.20 -3.56
CA TYR A 12 12.69 -3.59 -3.94
C TYR A 12 11.90 -2.34 -4.33
N LYS A 13 11.29 -2.39 -5.52
CA LYS A 13 10.53 -1.26 -6.08
C LYS A 13 9.11 -1.19 -5.52
N VAL A 14 8.53 -2.35 -5.20
CA VAL A 14 7.18 -2.49 -4.64
C VAL A 14 7.28 -3.32 -3.38
N ILE A 15 6.66 -2.84 -2.31
CA ILE A 15 6.55 -3.56 -1.04
C ILE A 15 5.08 -3.52 -0.62
N ILE A 16 4.49 -4.69 -0.42
CA ILE A 16 3.07 -4.82 -0.03
C ILE A 16 2.99 -4.97 1.49
N LEU A 17 2.14 -4.14 2.10
CA LEU A 17 1.85 -4.18 3.53
C LEU A 17 0.40 -4.62 3.72
N ASP A 18 0.22 -5.80 4.31
CA ASP A 18 -1.10 -6.30 4.70
C ASP A 18 -1.39 -5.88 6.15
N ILE A 19 -2.25 -4.88 6.33
CA ILE A 19 -2.56 -4.26 7.63
C ILE A 19 -4.07 -4.10 7.77
N PRO A 20 -4.75 -4.97 8.55
CA PRO A 20 -6.20 -4.90 8.73
C PRO A 20 -6.71 -3.57 9.35
N LEU A 21 -5.91 -2.99 10.25
CA LEU A 21 -6.20 -1.77 11.01
C LEU A 21 -5.45 -0.53 10.47
N LEU A 22 -5.21 -0.49 9.15
CA LEU A 22 -4.39 0.54 8.51
C LEU A 22 -4.88 1.96 8.85
N PHE A 23 -6.18 2.21 8.71
CA PHE A 23 -6.79 3.52 8.94
C PHE A 23 -6.94 3.83 10.42
N GLU A 24 -7.31 2.84 11.23
CA GLU A 24 -7.47 2.96 12.67
C GLU A 24 -6.15 3.40 13.35
N THR A 25 -5.03 2.94 12.81
CA THR A 25 -3.68 3.28 13.29
C THR A 25 -3.03 4.47 12.57
N LYS A 26 -3.73 5.07 11.61
CA LYS A 26 -3.25 6.21 10.80
C LYS A 26 -1.96 5.92 10.01
N ILE A 27 -1.71 4.65 9.70
CA ILE A 27 -0.52 4.20 8.96
C ILE A 27 -0.69 4.45 7.45
N ASP A 28 -1.93 4.63 6.97
CA ASP A 28 -2.28 5.03 5.60
C ASP A 28 -1.41 6.18 5.08
N ARG A 29 -1.10 7.17 5.94
CA ARG A 29 -0.26 8.33 5.61
C ARG A 29 1.18 8.01 5.20
N TRP A 30 1.66 6.81 5.53
CA TRP A 30 3.01 6.34 5.26
C TRP A 30 3.06 5.31 4.13
N THR A 31 1.93 5.00 3.51
CA THR A 31 1.79 3.99 2.47
C THR A 31 1.09 4.57 1.26
N ASN A 32 1.60 4.32 0.06
CA ASN A 32 0.96 4.79 -1.16
C ASN A 32 1.27 3.83 -2.32
N PRO A 33 0.29 3.47 -3.17
CA PRO A 33 -1.15 3.70 -2.99
C PRO A 33 -1.77 2.78 -1.91
N VAL A 34 -2.83 3.24 -1.26
CA VAL A 34 -3.67 2.45 -0.36
C VAL A 34 -4.67 1.64 -1.17
N THR A 35 -4.63 0.32 -1.02
CA THR A 35 -5.56 -0.60 -1.70
C THR A 35 -6.49 -1.25 -0.68
N VAL A 36 -7.80 -1.20 -0.94
CA VAL A 36 -8.82 -1.86 -0.11
C VAL A 36 -9.47 -2.99 -0.90
N VAL A 37 -9.46 -4.18 -0.30
CA VAL A 37 -10.26 -5.31 -0.78
C VAL A 37 -11.64 -5.20 -0.15
N TRP A 38 -12.63 -4.88 -0.96
CA TRP A 38 -14.00 -4.64 -0.54
C TRP A 38 -14.91 -5.80 -0.94
N VAL A 39 -15.92 -6.06 -0.11
CA VAL A 39 -16.99 -7.03 -0.38
C VAL A 39 -18.30 -6.49 0.20
N ASN A 40 -19.44 -6.88 -0.37
CA ASN A 40 -20.73 -6.51 0.20
C ASN A 40 -20.90 -7.05 1.64
N PRO A 41 -21.67 -6.34 2.50
CA PRO A 41 -21.81 -6.71 3.91
C PRO A 41 -22.34 -8.12 4.14
N GLU A 42 -23.34 -8.57 3.35
CA GLU A 42 -23.91 -9.91 3.54
C GLU A 42 -22.85 -11.00 3.29
N THR A 43 -22.10 -10.86 2.20
CA THR A 43 -21.03 -11.80 1.85
C THR A 43 -19.87 -11.73 2.86
N GLN A 44 -19.58 -10.55 3.41
CA GLN A 44 -18.55 -10.40 4.46
C GLN A 44 -18.89 -11.26 5.68
N ILE A 45 -20.13 -11.15 6.18
CA ILE A 45 -20.61 -11.89 7.35
C ILE A 45 -20.66 -13.38 7.05
N GLN A 46 -21.23 -13.78 5.91
CA GLN A 46 -21.32 -15.20 5.51
C GLN A 46 -19.93 -15.86 5.42
N ARG A 47 -18.95 -15.18 4.81
CA ARG A 47 -17.58 -15.70 4.71
C ARG A 47 -16.89 -15.76 6.08
N LEU A 48 -17.11 -14.77 6.93
CA LEU A 48 -16.55 -14.75 8.29
C LEU A 48 -17.09 -15.91 9.13
N MET A 49 -18.40 -16.14 9.10
CA MET A 49 -19.04 -17.27 9.78
C MET A 49 -18.53 -18.60 9.23
N SER A 50 -18.44 -18.75 7.91
CA SER A 50 -17.97 -19.99 7.26
C SER A 50 -16.52 -20.31 7.59
N ARG A 51 -15.66 -19.28 7.68
CA ARG A 51 -14.23 -19.44 7.96
C ARG A 51 -13.96 -19.70 9.44
N ASP A 52 -14.62 -18.96 10.32
CA ASP A 52 -14.30 -18.94 11.76
C ASP A 52 -15.26 -19.81 12.59
N GLY A 53 -16.34 -20.34 12.00
CA GLY A 53 -17.34 -21.16 12.67
C GLY A 53 -18.15 -20.40 13.75
N CYS A 54 -18.28 -19.09 13.63
CA CYS A 54 -18.93 -18.23 14.63
C CYS A 54 -20.40 -17.97 14.28
N SER A 55 -21.18 -17.52 15.28
CA SER A 55 -22.56 -17.07 15.04
C SER A 55 -22.59 -15.76 14.24
N GLU A 56 -23.75 -15.46 13.64
CA GLU A 56 -23.97 -14.20 12.94
C GLU A 56 -23.76 -12.98 13.85
N GLU A 57 -24.28 -13.03 15.08
CA GLU A 57 -24.07 -11.97 16.07
C GLU A 57 -22.59 -11.74 16.38
N GLN A 58 -21.81 -12.82 16.56
CA GLN A 58 -20.37 -12.73 16.78
C GLN A 58 -19.64 -12.15 15.56
N ALA A 59 -20.03 -12.55 14.35
CA ALA A 59 -19.49 -12.02 13.11
C ALA A 59 -19.78 -10.52 12.98
N GLN A 60 -21.01 -10.10 13.26
CA GLN A 60 -21.42 -8.70 13.19
C GLN A 60 -20.69 -7.85 14.23
N ASN A 61 -20.56 -8.33 15.47
CA ASN A 61 -19.81 -7.64 16.52
C ASN A 61 -18.34 -7.45 16.13
N ARG A 62 -17.72 -8.43 15.47
CA ARG A 62 -16.34 -8.30 14.96
C ARG A 62 -16.21 -7.28 13.84
N VAL A 63 -17.15 -7.27 12.89
CA VAL A 63 -17.16 -6.28 11.80
C VAL A 63 -17.37 -4.87 12.37
N ASN A 64 -18.29 -4.71 13.32
CA ASN A 64 -18.60 -3.43 13.95
C ASN A 64 -17.50 -2.90 14.88
N ALA A 65 -16.57 -3.76 15.32
CA ALA A 65 -15.42 -3.35 16.15
C ALA A 65 -14.34 -2.59 15.36
N GLN A 66 -14.44 -2.55 14.02
CA GLN A 66 -13.52 -1.85 13.13
C GLN A 66 -14.23 -0.72 12.39
N LEU A 67 -13.46 0.13 11.71
CA LEU A 67 -14.05 1.12 10.81
C LEU A 67 -14.81 0.42 9.68
N ALA A 68 -15.96 0.97 9.32
CA ALA A 68 -16.84 0.41 8.29
C ALA A 68 -16.09 0.20 6.97
N LEU A 69 -16.29 -0.98 6.35
CA LEU A 69 -15.59 -1.34 5.12
C LEU A 69 -15.95 -0.39 3.95
N ASP A 70 -17.18 0.11 3.91
CA ASP A 70 -17.61 1.12 2.93
C ASP A 70 -16.91 2.47 3.12
N TRP A 71 -16.63 2.85 4.38
CA TRP A 71 -15.83 4.03 4.65
C TRP A 71 -14.37 3.82 4.23
N LYS A 72 -13.79 2.65 4.54
CA LYS A 72 -12.42 2.32 4.06
C LYS A 72 -12.35 2.36 2.53
N ARG A 73 -13.40 1.91 1.84
CA ARG A 73 -13.53 1.97 0.38
C ARG A 73 -13.53 3.41 -0.15
N SER A 74 -14.18 4.37 0.53
CA SER A 74 -14.20 5.77 0.08
C SER A 74 -12.86 6.49 0.23
N GLU A 75 -12.03 6.04 1.18
CA GLU A 75 -10.70 6.61 1.45
C GLU A 75 -9.56 5.95 0.66
N ALA A 76 -9.83 4.87 -0.07
CA ALA A 76 -8.80 4.10 -0.76
C ALA A 76 -8.44 4.70 -2.13
N ASP A 77 -7.15 4.66 -2.49
CA ASP A 77 -6.69 5.00 -3.84
C ASP A 77 -7.13 3.95 -4.88
N ILE A 78 -7.16 2.68 -4.45
CA ILE A 78 -7.57 1.56 -5.32
C ILE A 78 -8.50 0.61 -4.55
N VAL A 79 -9.58 0.19 -5.19
CA VAL A 79 -10.55 -0.75 -4.63
C VAL A 79 -10.57 -2.02 -5.47
N ILE A 80 -10.43 -3.17 -4.81
CA ILE A 80 -10.66 -4.49 -5.42
C ILE A 80 -12.01 -5.01 -4.90
N ASN A 81 -13.00 -5.17 -5.79
CA ASN A 81 -14.27 -5.79 -5.44
C ASN A 81 -14.16 -7.32 -5.46
N ASN A 82 -14.26 -7.93 -4.29
CA ASN A 82 -14.18 -9.37 -4.07
C ASN A 82 -15.56 -10.02 -3.83
N SER A 83 -16.64 -9.33 -4.22
CA SER A 83 -18.01 -9.88 -4.22
C SER A 83 -18.28 -10.84 -5.37
N GLY A 84 -17.51 -10.74 -6.47
CA GLY A 84 -17.63 -11.61 -7.63
C GLY A 84 -16.88 -12.93 -7.48
N SER A 85 -16.50 -13.50 -8.62
CA SER A 85 -15.69 -14.72 -8.67
C SER A 85 -14.23 -14.46 -8.27
N LEU A 86 -13.49 -15.53 -8.02
CA LEU A 86 -12.05 -15.46 -7.80
C LEU A 86 -11.33 -14.93 -9.05
N ASP A 87 -11.82 -15.26 -10.25
CA ASP A 87 -11.27 -14.79 -11.52
C ASP A 87 -11.46 -13.29 -11.69
N ASP A 88 -12.63 -12.75 -11.34
CA ASP A 88 -12.87 -11.28 -11.34
C ASP A 88 -11.90 -10.55 -10.41
N THR A 89 -11.62 -11.16 -9.25
CA THR A 89 -10.67 -10.62 -8.27
C THR A 89 -9.24 -10.69 -8.82
N ARG A 90 -8.88 -11.79 -9.50
CA ARG A 90 -7.58 -11.98 -10.12
C ARG A 90 -7.31 -10.95 -11.20
N LEU A 91 -8.30 -10.67 -12.06
CA LEU A 91 -8.20 -9.64 -13.10
C LEU A 91 -8.00 -8.25 -12.51
N GLN A 92 -8.79 -7.88 -11.49
CA GLN A 92 -8.62 -6.60 -10.79
C GLN A 92 -7.24 -6.49 -10.13
N PHE A 93 -6.75 -7.57 -9.53
CA PHE A 93 -5.42 -7.58 -8.91
C PHE A 93 -4.29 -7.44 -9.95
N GLN A 94 -4.44 -8.02 -11.14
CA GLN A 94 -3.48 -7.80 -12.24
C GLN A 94 -3.40 -6.33 -12.63
N ASP A 95 -4.53 -5.63 -12.66
CA ASP A 95 -4.56 -4.17 -12.89
C ASP A 95 -3.88 -3.38 -11.77
N VAL A 96 -4.05 -3.78 -10.51
CA VAL A 96 -3.32 -3.21 -9.38
C VAL A 96 -1.82 -3.40 -9.57
N LEU A 97 -1.37 -4.63 -9.85
CA LEU A 97 0.04 -4.94 -10.07
C LEU A 97 0.64 -4.12 -11.21
N ARG A 98 -0.09 -3.95 -12.31
CA ARG A 98 0.34 -3.10 -13.41
C ARG A 98 0.54 -1.66 -12.96
N LYS A 99 -0.48 -1.06 -12.32
CA LYS A 99 -0.43 0.33 -11.82
C LYS A 99 0.74 0.58 -10.86
N VAL A 100 0.93 -0.30 -9.87
CA VAL A 100 2.02 -0.11 -8.88
C VAL A 100 3.41 -0.42 -9.42
N SER A 101 3.49 -1.07 -10.60
CA SER A 101 4.74 -1.37 -11.28
C SER A 101 5.10 -0.35 -12.36
N GLU A 102 4.24 0.64 -12.61
CA GLU A 102 4.53 1.72 -13.56
C GLU A 102 5.76 2.54 -13.11
N PRO A 103 6.54 3.09 -14.06
CA PRO A 103 7.67 3.93 -13.71
C PRO A 103 7.24 5.13 -12.86
N LEU A 104 7.99 5.40 -11.79
CA LEU A 104 7.75 6.55 -10.92
C LEU A 104 7.76 7.85 -11.72
N THR A 105 6.80 8.72 -11.42
CA THR A 105 6.84 10.11 -11.91
C THR A 105 8.08 10.83 -11.38
N TRP A 106 8.44 11.97 -11.96
CA TRP A 106 9.60 12.75 -11.49
C TRP A 106 9.48 13.17 -10.02
N LYS A 107 8.26 13.47 -9.53
CA LYS A 107 7.99 13.84 -8.13
C LYS A 107 8.25 12.67 -7.19
N GLU A 108 7.74 11.48 -7.56
CA GLU A 108 7.91 10.26 -6.78
C GLU A 108 9.37 9.78 -6.84
N ARG A 109 10.01 9.90 -7.99
CA ARG A 109 11.44 9.60 -8.15
C ARG A 109 12.29 10.46 -7.23
N LEU A 110 11.99 11.75 -7.07
CA LEU A 110 12.71 12.64 -6.15
C LEU A 110 12.61 12.16 -4.69
N ARG A 111 11.46 11.60 -4.29
CA ARG A 111 11.22 11.02 -2.96
C ARG A 111 11.71 9.58 -2.82
N SER A 112 12.07 8.93 -3.92
CA SER A 112 12.59 7.56 -3.94
C SER A 112 14.06 7.51 -3.52
N ARG A 113 14.54 6.29 -3.23
CA ARG A 113 15.97 6.01 -2.99
C ARG A 113 16.87 6.57 -4.09
N ASP A 114 16.49 6.34 -5.34
CA ASP A 114 17.32 6.71 -6.49
C ASP A 114 17.38 8.25 -6.63
N GLY A 115 16.31 8.95 -6.27
CA GLY A 115 16.31 10.42 -6.17
C GLY A 115 17.24 10.93 -5.08
N LEU A 116 17.17 10.35 -3.88
CA LEU A 116 18.07 10.71 -2.77
C LEU A 116 19.54 10.48 -3.13
N ILE A 117 19.87 9.34 -3.73
CA ILE A 117 21.23 9.03 -4.22
C ILE A 117 21.66 10.07 -5.25
N SER A 118 20.79 10.42 -6.20
CA SER A 118 21.11 11.40 -7.25
C SER A 118 21.44 12.77 -6.65
N VAL A 119 20.68 13.24 -5.65
CA VAL A 119 20.95 14.50 -4.95
C VAL A 119 22.32 14.46 -4.25
N VAL A 120 22.60 13.40 -3.49
CA VAL A 120 23.87 13.25 -2.76
C VAL A 120 25.06 13.24 -3.72
N VAL A 121 24.98 12.49 -4.82
CA VAL A 121 26.03 12.44 -5.84
C VAL A 121 26.25 13.82 -6.48
N CYS A 122 25.18 14.50 -6.88
CA CYS A 122 25.27 15.84 -7.47
C CYS A 122 25.94 16.83 -6.51
N THR A 123 25.59 16.82 -5.23
CA THR A 123 26.21 17.69 -4.22
C THR A 123 27.68 17.35 -4.01
N ALA A 124 28.04 16.07 -3.90
CA ALA A 124 29.43 15.65 -3.73
C ALA A 124 30.31 16.05 -4.92
N VAL A 125 29.83 15.83 -6.15
CA VAL A 125 30.53 16.24 -7.38
C VAL A 125 30.66 17.76 -7.44
N GLY A 126 29.61 18.51 -7.12
CA GLY A 126 29.65 19.97 -7.09
C GLY A 126 30.71 20.52 -6.11
N VAL A 127 30.80 19.95 -4.90
CA VAL A 127 31.82 20.32 -3.90
C VAL A 127 33.23 19.99 -4.39
N LEU A 128 33.43 18.83 -5.03
CA LEU A 128 34.73 18.43 -5.58
C LEU A 128 35.18 19.35 -6.72
N LEU A 129 34.27 19.71 -7.63
CA LEU A 129 34.56 20.64 -8.72
C LEU A 129 34.87 22.05 -8.20
N ALA A 130 34.11 22.54 -7.22
CA ALA A 130 34.39 23.82 -6.58
C ALA A 130 35.77 23.86 -5.90
N ARG A 131 36.15 22.76 -5.20
CA ARG A 131 37.50 22.64 -4.61
C ARG A 131 38.62 22.62 -5.65
N LYS A 132 38.42 21.94 -6.80
CA LYS A 132 39.42 21.92 -7.88
C LYS A 132 39.61 23.29 -8.55
N ASN A 133 38.59 24.13 -8.58
CA ASN A 133 38.67 25.48 -9.15
C ASN A 133 39.22 26.53 -8.17
N LEU A 134 39.41 26.19 -6.90
CA LEU A 134 39.96 27.05 -5.85
C LEU A 134 41.46 26.79 -5.55
N LEU A 135 42.07 25.82 -6.25
CA LEU A 135 43.49 25.46 -6.21
C LEU A 135 44.13 25.75 -7.58
#